data_AF-A0A6A2YML4-F1
#
_entry.id   AF-A0A6A2YML4-F1
#
_cell.length_a   1.000
_cell.length_b   1.000
_cell.length_c   1.000
_cell.angle_alpha   90.00
_cell.angle_beta   90.00
_cell.angle_gamma   90.00
#
_symmetry.space_group_name_H-M   'P 1'
#
loop_
_entity.id
_entity.type
_entity.pdbx_description
1 polymer ?
#
loop_
_entity_poly.entity_id
_entity_poly.type
_entity_poly.pdbx_seq_one_letter_code
_entity_poly.pdbx_strand_id
1 'polypeptide(L)'
;MGDLSHFLPPEPSNSSKLSIKKIPNINPLSSQPFKKRSKKLNWQEQRKLERERKQLVEDEQTLAKIDAPIPQSNIGFKLLKQMGYTPGSALGKEGSGRAEPVGLDIRRSRAGIGRDDPLKEKRKREEIEFERKRKNEEALMEEFGSRQKSQWHSRRVVVNYKKAKAALDQLENKEIVDLQDILMKLREEYQYCLFCGFQYESMEALLSSCPGTNEDDH
;
A
#
# COMPACT_ATOMS: atom_id res chain seq x y z
N MET A 1 18.04 -23.55 15.11
CA MET A 1 17.86 -22.23 14.47
C MET A 1 19.20 -21.86 13.87
N GLY A 2 19.31 -21.76 12.55
CA GLY A 2 20.59 -21.58 11.86
C GLY A 2 20.92 -20.10 11.70
N ASP A 3 22.18 -19.75 11.98
CA ASP A 3 22.75 -18.42 11.81
C ASP A 3 22.95 -18.11 10.31
N LEU A 4 22.37 -16.99 9.85
CA LEU A 4 22.34 -16.57 8.45
C LEU A 4 23.50 -15.62 8.08
N SER A 5 24.50 -15.51 8.94
CA SER A 5 25.70 -14.67 8.75
C SER A 5 26.58 -15.06 7.54
N HIS A 6 26.34 -16.22 6.92
CA HIS A 6 27.13 -16.71 5.77
C HIS A 6 26.64 -16.24 4.39
N PHE A 7 25.53 -15.50 4.31
CA PHE A 7 24.93 -15.08 3.02
C PHE A 7 25.01 -13.57 2.73
N LEU A 8 25.80 -12.82 3.49
CA LEU A 8 26.05 -11.40 3.20
C LEU A 8 27.43 -11.22 2.55
N PRO A 9 27.52 -10.61 1.36
CA PRO A 9 28.81 -10.31 0.73
C PRO A 9 29.53 -9.16 1.46
N PRO A 10 30.87 -9.13 1.45
CA PRO A 10 31.63 -8.10 2.16
C PRO A 10 31.56 -6.74 1.45
N GLU A 11 31.35 -5.68 2.22
CA GLU A 11 31.43 -4.28 1.80
C GLU A 11 32.87 -3.91 1.40
N PRO A 12 33.12 -3.37 0.20
CA PRO A 12 34.44 -2.89 -0.16
C PRO A 12 34.67 -1.44 0.31
N SER A 13 35.67 -1.29 1.17
CA SER A 13 36.32 -0.03 1.51
C SER A 13 37.33 0.42 0.43
N ASN A 14 37.54 1.73 0.37
CA ASN A 14 38.20 2.50 -0.68
C ASN A 14 39.74 2.36 -0.83
N SER A 15 40.20 2.83 -2.00
CA SER A 15 41.55 3.33 -2.39
C SER A 15 42.49 2.26 -3.00
N SER A 16 43.27 2.48 -4.08
CA SER A 16 43.68 3.67 -4.84
C SER A 16 44.43 3.26 -6.14
N LYS A 17 44.37 4.11 -7.20
CA LYS A 17 45.45 4.51 -8.19
C LYS A 17 46.18 3.38 -8.97
N LEU A 18 46.34 3.33 -10.31
CA LEU A 18 46.58 4.32 -11.39
C LEU A 18 46.49 3.64 -12.79
N SER A 19 45.99 4.38 -13.79
CA SER A 19 46.51 4.59 -15.17
C SER A 19 46.82 3.40 -16.12
N ILE A 20 46.55 3.35 -17.44
CA ILE A 20 46.12 4.29 -18.51
C ILE A 20 45.90 3.38 -19.76
N LYS A 21 44.78 3.48 -20.50
CA LYS A 21 44.72 3.84 -21.94
C LYS A 21 43.28 3.79 -22.50
N LYS A 22 42.99 4.86 -23.25
CA LYS A 22 41.73 5.32 -23.84
C LYS A 22 41.24 4.42 -24.98
N ILE A 23 39.92 4.45 -25.24
CA ILE A 23 39.28 4.96 -26.49
C ILE A 23 37.76 5.09 -26.22
N PRO A 24 37.06 6.05 -26.85
CA PRO A 24 36.03 6.85 -26.22
C PRO A 24 34.62 6.35 -26.56
N ASN A 25 33.70 6.42 -25.60
CA ASN A 25 32.28 6.45 -25.97
C ASN A 25 31.49 7.33 -25.00
N ILE A 26 31.24 8.54 -25.48
CA ILE A 26 30.02 9.35 -25.38
C ILE A 26 29.13 9.04 -24.16
N ASN A 27 29.05 10.01 -23.25
CA ASN A 27 27.92 10.26 -22.36
C ASN A 27 28.03 11.74 -21.93
N PRO A 28 26.97 12.41 -21.42
CA PRO A 28 25.63 11.92 -21.12
C PRO A 28 24.49 12.88 -21.55
N LEU A 29 23.26 12.40 -21.71
CA LEU A 29 22.08 13.26 -21.50
C LEU A 29 21.12 12.57 -20.53
N SER A 30 21.55 12.53 -19.28
CA SER A 30 20.65 12.41 -18.13
C SER A 30 19.81 13.68 -18.08
N SER A 31 18.57 13.60 -18.56
CA SER A 31 17.57 14.65 -18.42
C SER A 31 17.10 14.71 -16.97
N GLN A 32 17.91 15.30 -16.11
CA GLN A 32 17.45 15.85 -14.84
C GLN A 32 16.35 16.88 -15.16
N PRO A 33 15.17 16.82 -14.52
CA PRO A 33 14.18 17.86 -14.70
C PRO A 33 14.75 19.15 -14.15
N PHE A 34 15.04 20.10 -15.04
CA PHE A 34 15.48 21.44 -14.71
C PHE A 34 14.59 21.97 -13.58
N LYS A 35 15.18 22.19 -12.40
CA LYS A 35 14.55 22.94 -11.31
C LYS A 35 14.25 24.33 -11.87
N LYS A 36 13.02 24.51 -12.36
CA LYS A 36 12.49 25.81 -12.79
C LYS A 36 12.73 26.76 -11.62
N ARG A 37 13.62 27.74 -11.82
CA ARG A 37 13.78 28.87 -10.89
C ARG A 37 12.39 29.39 -10.58
N SER A 38 12.02 29.41 -9.29
CA SER A 38 10.72 29.90 -8.87
C SER A 38 10.52 31.30 -9.43
N LYS A 39 9.47 31.49 -10.23
CA LYS A 39 9.09 32.83 -10.71
C LYS A 39 9.03 33.75 -9.49
N LYS A 40 9.83 34.82 -9.46
CA LYS A 40 9.71 35.84 -8.41
C LYS A 40 8.27 36.34 -8.45
N LEU A 41 7.54 36.19 -7.35
CA LEU A 41 6.16 36.65 -7.21
C LEU A 41 6.06 38.13 -7.62
N ASN A 42 4.98 38.49 -8.30
CA ASN A 42 4.74 39.87 -8.71
C ASN A 42 4.70 40.77 -7.46
N TRP A 43 5.25 41.99 -7.52
CA TRP A 43 5.29 42.91 -6.36
C TRP A 43 3.90 43.13 -5.73
N GLN A 44 2.85 43.11 -6.55
CA GLN A 44 1.46 43.18 -6.11
C GLN A 44 1.04 41.97 -5.24
N GLU A 45 1.47 40.76 -5.61
CA GLU A 45 1.21 39.53 -4.84
C GLU A 45 1.98 39.53 -3.52
N GLN A 46 3.23 39.99 -3.53
CA GLN A 46 4.04 40.11 -2.31
C GLN A 46 3.40 41.06 -1.30
N ARG A 47 2.92 42.23 -1.75
CA ARG A 47 2.17 43.18 -0.89
C ARG A 47 0.86 42.62 -0.37
N LYS A 48 0.20 41.74 -1.13
CA LYS A 48 -1.03 41.07 -0.68
C LYS A 48 -0.71 40.07 0.44
N LEU A 49 0.29 39.21 0.22
CA LEU A 49 0.75 38.24 1.21
C LEU A 49 1.27 38.90 2.49
N GLU A 50 1.99 40.01 2.37
CA GLU A 50 2.48 40.75 3.53
C GLU A 50 1.32 41.33 4.37
N ARG A 51 0.28 41.85 3.71
CA ARG A 51 -0.94 42.28 4.41
C ARG A 51 -1.63 41.12 5.11
N GLU A 52 -1.85 40.01 4.42
CA GLU A 52 -2.46 38.81 5.01
C GLU A 52 -1.64 38.29 6.21
N ARG A 53 -0.31 38.30 6.11
CA ARG A 53 0.58 37.94 7.23
C ARG A 53 0.43 38.89 8.42
N LYS A 54 0.39 40.20 8.18
CA LYS A 54 0.17 41.19 9.26
C LYS A 54 -1.17 40.96 9.95
N GLN A 55 -2.22 40.68 9.18
CA GLN A 55 -3.54 40.38 9.72
C GLN A 55 -3.54 39.14 10.61
N LEU A 56 -2.89 38.05 10.19
CA LEU A 56 -2.77 36.84 11.01
C LEU A 56 -2.01 37.08 12.32
N VAL A 57 -0.90 37.83 12.26
CA VAL A 57 -0.11 38.17 13.45
C VAL A 57 -0.91 39.07 14.40
N GLU A 58 -1.67 40.02 13.88
CA GLU A 58 -2.58 40.85 14.68
C GLU A 58 -3.65 39.99 15.36
N ASP A 59 -4.29 39.07 14.62
CA ASP A 59 -5.32 38.18 15.16
C ASP A 59 -4.75 37.30 16.27
N GLU A 60 -3.60 36.66 16.02
CA GLU A 60 -2.89 35.84 17.00
C GLU A 60 -2.54 36.66 18.25
N GLN A 61 -2.05 37.89 18.08
CA GLN A 61 -1.78 38.78 19.20
C GLN A 61 -3.06 39.18 19.96
N THR A 62 -4.17 39.42 19.27
CA THR A 62 -5.44 39.75 19.93
C THR A 62 -5.98 38.57 20.73
N LEU A 63 -5.96 37.35 20.17
CA LEU A 63 -6.37 36.13 20.86
C LEU A 63 -5.48 35.86 22.07
N ALA A 64 -4.15 35.94 21.91
CA ALA A 64 -3.22 35.77 23.02
C ALA A 64 -3.42 36.80 24.16
N LYS A 65 -3.78 38.04 23.82
CA LYS A 65 -4.08 39.09 24.82
C LYS A 65 -5.41 38.85 25.54
N ILE A 66 -6.39 38.24 24.88
CA ILE A 66 -7.68 37.89 25.48
C ILE A 66 -7.50 36.70 26.43
N ASP A 67 -6.70 35.71 26.04
CA ASP A 67 -6.44 34.51 26.85
C ASP A 67 -5.52 34.80 28.04
N ALA A 68 -4.61 35.78 27.91
CA ALA A 68 -3.69 36.14 28.98
C ALA A 68 -4.43 36.83 30.16
N PRO A 69 -4.26 36.33 31.40
CA PRO A 69 -4.85 36.99 32.57
C PRO A 69 -4.23 38.37 32.79
N ILE A 70 -5.06 39.32 33.20
CA ILE A 70 -4.62 40.69 33.52
C ILE A 70 -3.57 40.62 34.64
N PRO A 71 -2.42 41.30 34.50
CA PRO A 71 -1.36 41.24 35.50
C PRO A 71 -1.79 41.87 36.83
N GLN A 72 -1.29 41.33 37.94
CA GLN A 72 -1.63 41.81 39.29
C GLN A 72 -1.19 43.25 39.57
N SER A 73 -0.25 43.78 38.78
CA SER A 73 0.19 45.18 38.84
C SER A 73 -0.87 46.16 38.33
N ASN A 74 -1.84 45.70 37.53
CA ASN A 74 -2.90 46.52 36.97
C ASN A 74 -3.78 47.11 38.09
N ILE A 75 -4.07 48.42 37.99
CA ILE A 75 -4.87 49.17 38.96
C ILE A 75 -6.25 48.53 39.14
N GLY A 76 -6.89 48.10 38.06
CA GLY A 76 -8.21 47.46 38.10
C GLY A 76 -8.18 46.13 38.85
N PHE A 77 -7.12 45.32 38.67
CA PHE A 77 -6.96 44.07 39.42
C PHE A 77 -6.77 44.34 40.92
N LYS A 78 -5.97 45.34 41.29
CA LYS A 78 -5.77 45.75 42.68
C LYS A 78 -7.07 46.21 43.32
N LEU A 79 -7.86 47.02 42.61
CA LEU A 79 -9.16 47.49 43.06
C LEU A 79 -10.13 46.33 43.26
N LEU A 80 -10.25 45.43 42.28
CA LEU A 80 -11.09 44.23 42.39
C LEU A 80 -10.70 43.38 43.61
N LYS A 81 -9.40 43.16 43.82
CA LYS A 81 -8.89 42.42 44.97
C LYS A 81 -9.27 43.07 46.31
N GLN A 82 -9.22 44.41 46.40
CA GLN A 82 -9.66 45.15 47.58
C GLN A 82 -11.18 45.03 47.84
N MET A 83 -11.97 44.88 46.78
CA MET A 83 -13.41 44.64 46.87
C MET A 83 -13.78 43.17 47.17
N GLY A 84 -12.79 42.32 47.46
CA GLY A 84 -13.00 40.91 47.83
C GLY A 84 -12.96 39.92 46.66
N TYR A 85 -12.52 40.34 45.46
CA TYR A 85 -12.31 39.41 44.35
C TYR A 85 -11.10 38.50 44.60
N THR A 86 -11.32 37.19 44.51
CA THR A 86 -10.28 36.15 44.52
C THR A 86 -10.02 35.66 43.09
N PRO A 87 -8.74 35.54 42.65
CA PRO A 87 -8.43 35.09 41.29
C PRO A 87 -9.02 33.71 41.00
N GLY A 88 -9.77 33.60 39.90
CA GLY A 88 -10.44 32.36 39.50
C GLY A 88 -11.83 32.15 40.12
N SER A 89 -12.31 33.07 40.96
CA SER A 89 -13.67 33.03 41.48
C SER A 89 -14.63 33.82 40.59
N ALA A 90 -15.85 33.31 40.42
CA ALA A 90 -16.91 34.01 39.72
C ALA A 90 -17.44 35.19 40.56
N LEU A 91 -17.82 36.28 39.89
CA LEU A 91 -18.44 37.44 40.54
C LEU A 91 -19.92 37.19 40.82
N GLY A 92 -20.47 37.76 41.91
CA GLY A 92 -21.89 37.67 42.28
C GLY A 92 -22.08 37.20 43.73
N LYS A 93 -23.30 37.37 44.27
CA LYS A 93 -23.63 37.10 45.69
C LYS A 93 -23.29 35.67 46.15
N GLU A 94 -23.42 34.71 45.24
CA GLU A 94 -23.07 33.29 45.44
C GLU A 94 -22.05 32.80 44.39
N GLY A 95 -21.31 33.72 43.74
CA GLY A 95 -20.46 33.35 42.58
C GLY A 95 -21.27 32.94 41.34
N SER A 96 -22.47 33.48 41.17
CA SER A 96 -23.39 33.15 40.05
C SER A 96 -22.92 33.61 38.67
N GLY A 97 -21.85 34.41 38.58
CA GLY A 97 -21.28 34.90 37.34
C GLY A 97 -20.42 33.87 36.60
N ARG A 98 -19.92 34.25 35.43
CA ARG A 98 -18.93 33.45 34.70
C ARG A 98 -17.53 33.81 35.20
N ALA A 99 -16.72 32.79 35.50
CA ALA A 99 -15.32 32.99 35.89
C ALA A 99 -14.40 33.23 34.68
N GLU A 100 -14.76 32.67 33.52
CA GLU A 100 -13.99 32.80 32.29
C GLU A 100 -14.58 33.85 31.35
N PRO A 101 -13.72 34.62 30.64
CA PRO A 101 -14.16 35.58 29.64
C PRO A 101 -14.87 34.87 28.48
N VAL A 102 -15.73 35.61 27.78
CA VAL A 102 -16.43 35.07 26.60
C VAL A 102 -15.42 34.91 25.46
N GLY A 103 -15.33 33.71 24.91
CA GLY A 103 -14.49 33.43 23.75
C GLY A 103 -14.88 34.26 22.52
N LEU A 104 -13.88 34.67 21.76
CA LEU A 104 -14.04 35.48 20.55
C LEU A 104 -13.51 34.69 19.35
N ASP A 105 -14.29 34.68 18.26
CA ASP A 105 -13.90 34.09 16.98
C ASP A 105 -13.71 35.21 15.95
N ILE A 106 -12.47 35.44 15.54
CA ILE A 106 -12.13 36.53 14.61
C ILE A 106 -12.33 36.05 13.18
N ARG A 107 -13.45 36.44 12.57
CA ARG A 107 -13.75 36.16 11.15
C ARG A 107 -13.33 37.34 10.29
N ARG A 108 -12.30 37.16 9.45
CA ARG A 108 -11.86 38.18 8.47
C ARG A 108 -12.49 38.03 7.09
N SER A 109 -13.24 36.96 6.84
CA SER A 109 -13.93 36.79 5.55
C SER A 109 -15.21 37.61 5.47
N ARG A 110 -15.60 37.90 4.23
CA ARG A 110 -16.88 38.52 3.88
C ARG A 110 -17.95 37.47 3.51
N ALA A 111 -17.71 36.21 3.85
CA ALA A 111 -18.67 35.13 3.60
C ALA A 111 -19.86 35.26 4.54
N GLY A 112 -21.02 34.74 4.13
CA GLY A 112 -22.21 34.72 4.97
C GLY A 112 -21.96 34.02 6.31
N ILE A 113 -22.75 34.39 7.32
CA ILE A 113 -22.79 33.67 8.59
C ILE A 113 -23.24 32.23 8.32
N GLY A 114 -22.52 31.26 8.87
CA GLY A 114 -22.75 29.82 8.63
C GLY A 114 -21.89 29.18 7.54
N ARG A 115 -21.13 29.96 6.76
CA ARG A 115 -20.14 29.42 5.82
C ARG A 115 -18.74 29.50 6.41
N ASP A 116 -18.02 28.37 6.38
CA ASP A 116 -16.61 28.32 6.78
C ASP A 116 -15.76 29.21 5.88
N ASP A 117 -14.64 29.71 6.41
CA ASP A 117 -13.66 30.43 5.60
C ASP A 117 -13.15 29.54 4.46
N PRO A 118 -13.01 30.04 3.22
CA PRO A 118 -12.56 29.25 2.08
C PRO A 118 -11.23 28.50 2.32
N LEU A 119 -10.35 29.08 3.15
CA LEU A 119 -9.08 28.46 3.55
C LEU A 119 -9.28 27.25 4.46
N LYS A 120 -10.22 27.35 5.40
CA LYS A 120 -10.58 26.27 6.33
C LYS A 120 -11.26 25.12 5.60
N GLU A 121 -12.16 25.45 4.66
CA GLU A 121 -12.84 24.46 3.84
C GLU A 121 -11.89 23.74 2.88
N LYS A 122 -10.94 24.46 2.27
CA LYS A 122 -9.90 23.86 1.43
C LYS A 122 -9.01 22.89 2.22
N ARG A 123 -8.56 23.29 3.42
CA ARG A 123 -7.75 22.42 4.30
C ARG A 123 -8.49 21.14 4.66
N LYS A 124 -9.76 21.24 5.08
CA LYS A 124 -10.61 20.07 5.37
C LYS A 124 -10.74 19.14 4.17
N ARG A 125 -10.94 19.70 2.98
CA ARG A 125 -11.04 18.91 1.74
C ARG A 125 -9.75 18.18 1.41
N GLU A 126 -8.60 18.85 1.50
CA GLU A 126 -7.28 18.25 1.26
C GLU A 126 -6.98 17.11 2.24
N GLU A 127 -7.35 17.27 3.52
CA GLU A 127 -7.19 16.22 4.54
C GLU A 127 -8.06 14.99 4.27
N ILE A 128 -9.32 15.18 3.87
CA ILE A 128 -10.21 14.08 3.46
C ILE A 128 -9.66 13.34 2.24
N GLU A 129 -9.12 14.07 1.26
CA GLU A 129 -8.55 13.48 0.06
C GLU A 129 -7.28 12.67 0.38
N PHE A 130 -6.42 13.18 1.25
CA PHE A 130 -5.24 12.47 1.73
C PHE A 130 -5.61 11.18 2.46
N GLU A 131 -6.60 11.23 3.36
CA GLU A 131 -7.10 10.06 4.10
C GLU A 131 -7.66 9.00 3.14
N ARG A 132 -8.44 9.41 2.13
CA ARG A 132 -8.96 8.49 1.10
C ARG A 132 -7.84 7.85 0.30
N LYS A 133 -6.83 8.63 -0.08
CA LYS A 133 -5.68 8.11 -0.82
C LYS A 133 -4.92 7.07 0.00
N ARG A 134 -4.70 7.33 1.29
CA ARG A 134 -4.07 6.40 2.22
C ARG A 134 -4.85 5.09 2.32
N LYS A 135 -6.18 5.17 2.51
CA LYS A 135 -7.04 3.98 2.57
C LYS A 135 -7.04 3.18 1.26
N ASN A 136 -7.05 3.85 0.12
CA ASN A 136 -6.98 3.17 -1.18
C ASN A 136 -5.64 2.45 -1.37
N GLU A 137 -4.53 3.05 -0.95
CA GLU A 137 -3.21 2.43 -1.03
C GLU A 137 -3.09 1.20 -0.12
N GLU A 138 -3.63 1.30 1.10
CA GLU A 138 -3.69 0.18 2.05
C GLU A 138 -4.55 -0.97 1.52
N ALA A 139 -5.74 -0.68 1.00
CA ALA A 139 -6.61 -1.69 0.39
C ALA A 139 -5.96 -2.37 -0.82
N LEU A 140 -5.25 -1.61 -1.66
CA LEU A 140 -4.53 -2.17 -2.81
C LEU A 140 -3.42 -3.14 -2.37
N MET A 141 -2.70 -2.80 -1.29
CA MET A 141 -1.66 -3.66 -0.73
C MET A 141 -2.24 -4.95 -0.13
N GLU A 142 -3.37 -4.85 0.58
CA GLU A 142 -4.06 -6.00 1.17
C GLU A 142 -4.62 -6.96 0.09
N GLU A 143 -5.22 -6.42 -0.97
CA GLU A 143 -5.73 -7.19 -2.10
C GLU A 143 -4.61 -7.96 -2.81
N PHE A 144 -3.48 -7.29 -3.08
CA PHE A 144 -2.31 -7.92 -3.67
C PHE A 144 -1.76 -9.06 -2.80
N GLY A 145 -1.63 -8.81 -1.50
CA GLY A 145 -1.17 -9.82 -0.54
C GLY A 145 -2.11 -11.04 -0.46
N SER A 146 -3.41 -10.80 -0.45
CA SER A 146 -4.44 -11.85 -0.43
C SER A 146 -4.41 -12.69 -1.70
N ARG A 147 -4.27 -12.06 -2.87
CA ARG A 147 -4.17 -12.74 -4.15
C ARG A 147 -2.93 -13.63 -4.22
N GLN A 148 -1.77 -13.14 -3.77
CA GLN A 148 -0.56 -13.95 -3.70
C GLN A 148 -0.75 -15.16 -2.76
N LYS A 149 -1.24 -14.95 -1.53
CA LYS A 149 -1.50 -16.02 -0.55
C LYS A 149 -2.42 -17.11 -1.12
N SER A 150 -3.49 -16.72 -1.82
CA SER A 150 -4.41 -17.66 -2.46
C SER A 150 -3.74 -18.50 -3.55
N GLN A 151 -2.90 -17.88 -4.39
CA GLN A 151 -2.15 -18.61 -5.42
C GLN A 151 -1.14 -19.60 -4.81
N TRP A 152 -0.43 -19.20 -3.76
CA TRP A 152 0.47 -20.09 -3.03
C TRP A 152 -0.28 -21.27 -2.40
N HIS A 153 -1.45 -21.02 -1.81
CA HIS A 153 -2.29 -22.06 -1.23
C HIS A 153 -2.75 -23.07 -2.29
N SER A 154 -3.30 -22.58 -3.42
CA SER A 154 -3.73 -23.42 -4.53
C SER A 154 -2.58 -24.29 -5.07
N ARG A 155 -1.40 -23.71 -5.31
CA ARG A 155 -0.21 -24.46 -5.74
C ARG A 155 0.19 -25.54 -4.73
N ARG A 156 0.16 -25.21 -3.44
CA ARG A 156 0.53 -26.16 -2.36
C ARG A 156 -0.46 -27.32 -2.28
N VAL A 157 -1.76 -27.07 -2.45
CA VAL A 157 -2.78 -28.13 -2.52
C VAL A 157 -2.48 -29.11 -3.67
N VAL A 158 -2.17 -28.61 -4.86
CA VAL A 158 -1.82 -29.46 -6.02
C VAL A 158 -0.58 -30.31 -5.74
N VAL A 159 0.46 -29.73 -5.15
CA VAL A 159 1.68 -30.47 -4.80
C VAL A 159 1.39 -31.55 -3.76
N ASN A 160 0.63 -31.22 -2.71
CA ASN A 160 0.26 -32.18 -1.67
C ASN A 160 -0.58 -33.33 -2.23
N TYR A 161 -1.54 -33.03 -3.11
CA TYR A 161 -2.32 -34.05 -3.81
C TYR A 161 -1.42 -34.99 -4.62
N LYS A 162 -0.49 -34.46 -5.43
CA LYS A 162 0.44 -35.27 -6.22
C LYS A 162 1.32 -36.17 -5.34
N LYS A 163 1.78 -35.66 -4.21
CA LYS A 163 2.56 -36.46 -3.23
C LYS A 163 1.73 -37.58 -2.63
N ALA A 164 0.50 -37.28 -2.21
CA ALA A 164 -0.41 -38.28 -1.65
C ALA A 164 -0.75 -39.37 -2.70
N LYS A 165 -1.02 -38.97 -3.95
CA LYS A 165 -1.25 -39.90 -5.05
C LYS A 165 -0.03 -40.81 -5.29
N ALA A 166 1.18 -40.25 -5.34
CA ALA A 166 2.39 -41.04 -5.53
C ALA A 166 2.62 -42.05 -4.41
N ALA A 167 2.37 -41.67 -3.16
CA ALA A 167 2.45 -42.58 -2.01
C ALA A 167 1.41 -43.71 -2.10
N LEU A 168 0.20 -43.39 -2.54
CA LEU A 168 -0.86 -44.38 -2.75
C LEU A 168 -0.52 -45.35 -3.88
N ASP A 169 -0.04 -44.84 -5.03
CA ASP A 169 0.41 -45.67 -6.16
C ASP A 169 1.53 -46.65 -5.73
N GLN A 170 2.44 -46.21 -4.86
CA GLN A 170 3.49 -47.06 -4.28
C GLN A 170 2.92 -48.16 -3.36
N LEU A 171 1.96 -47.83 -2.50
CA LEU A 171 1.35 -48.79 -1.57
C LEU A 171 0.47 -49.81 -2.28
N GLU A 172 -0.20 -49.41 -3.35
CA GLU A 172 -1.06 -50.28 -4.14
C GLU A 172 -0.27 -51.21 -5.07
N ASN A 173 1.07 -51.14 -5.07
CA ASN A 173 1.94 -51.84 -6.03
C ASN A 173 1.40 -51.70 -7.45
N LYS A 174 0.84 -50.54 -7.79
CA LYS A 174 0.37 -50.25 -9.15
C LYS A 174 1.60 -50.15 -10.02
N GLU A 175 1.98 -51.27 -10.62
CA GLU A 175 2.92 -51.25 -11.73
C GLU A 175 2.36 -50.33 -12.80
N ILE A 176 3.21 -49.47 -13.35
CA ILE A 176 2.86 -48.66 -14.50
C ILE A 176 2.76 -49.65 -15.66
N VAL A 177 1.58 -50.20 -15.89
CA VAL A 177 1.34 -51.06 -17.05
C VAL A 177 1.25 -50.15 -18.26
N ASP A 178 2.17 -50.34 -19.20
CA ASP A 178 2.13 -49.58 -20.44
C ASP A 178 0.83 -49.90 -21.19
N LEU A 179 0.23 -48.89 -21.80
CA LEU A 179 -0.94 -49.10 -22.64
C LEU A 179 -0.61 -50.10 -23.76
N GLN A 180 0.62 -50.04 -24.29
CA GLN A 180 1.12 -51.00 -25.27
C GLN A 180 1.05 -52.45 -24.75
N ASP A 181 1.44 -52.67 -23.49
CA ASP A 181 1.44 -54.01 -22.88
C ASP A 181 0.02 -54.56 -22.71
N ILE A 182 -0.93 -53.70 -22.34
CA ILE A 182 -2.35 -54.07 -22.22
C ILE A 182 -2.91 -54.41 -23.61
N LEU A 183 -2.63 -53.57 -24.61
CA LEU A 183 -3.07 -53.79 -25.98
C LEU A 183 -2.49 -55.07 -26.59
N MET A 184 -1.22 -55.36 -26.32
CA MET A 184 -0.57 -56.60 -26.75
C MET A 184 -1.18 -57.82 -26.05
N LYS A 185 -1.38 -57.77 -24.72
CA LYS A 185 -2.06 -58.86 -24.00
C LYS A 185 -3.46 -59.14 -24.53
N LEU A 186 -4.25 -58.10 -24.82
CA LEU A 186 -5.57 -58.26 -25.43
C LEU A 186 -5.52 -58.95 -26.79
N ARG A 187 -4.49 -58.67 -27.61
CA ARG A 187 -4.31 -59.32 -28.90
C ARG A 187 -3.80 -60.76 -28.78
N GLU A 188 -2.86 -61.02 -27.89
CA GLU A 188 -2.24 -62.33 -27.75
C GLU A 188 -3.16 -63.34 -27.06
N GLU A 189 -3.72 -62.96 -25.92
CA GLU A 189 -4.52 -63.86 -25.08
C GLU A 189 -5.96 -63.96 -25.57
N TYR A 190 -6.55 -62.84 -25.99
CA TYR A 190 -7.96 -62.76 -26.33
C TYR A 190 -8.21 -62.58 -27.83
N GLN A 191 -7.17 -62.46 -28.67
CA GLN A 191 -7.31 -62.17 -30.10
C GLN A 191 -8.24 -60.97 -30.35
N TYR A 192 -8.18 -59.98 -29.46
CA TYR A 192 -9.03 -58.81 -29.49
C TYR A 192 -8.23 -57.58 -29.89
N CYS A 193 -8.73 -56.84 -30.89
CA CYS A 193 -8.18 -55.54 -31.23
C CYS A 193 -9.10 -54.44 -30.71
N LEU A 194 -8.59 -53.59 -29.81
CA LEU A 194 -9.33 -52.46 -29.26
C LEU A 194 -9.77 -51.47 -30.35
N PHE A 195 -8.91 -51.23 -31.36
CA PHE A 195 -9.15 -50.24 -32.41
C PHE A 195 -10.14 -50.74 -33.48
N CYS A 196 -10.12 -52.03 -33.81
CA CYS A 196 -11.15 -52.64 -34.65
C CYS A 196 -12.47 -52.84 -33.90
N GLY A 197 -12.42 -52.98 -32.57
CA GLY A 197 -13.59 -53.18 -31.72
C GLY A 197 -14.18 -54.59 -31.78
N PHE A 198 -13.42 -55.61 -32.22
CA PHE A 198 -13.92 -56.98 -32.28
C PHE A 198 -12.84 -58.04 -31.98
N GLN A 199 -13.32 -59.24 -31.62
CA GLN A 199 -12.52 -60.42 -31.33
C GLN A 199 -12.41 -61.31 -32.58
N TYR A 200 -11.20 -61.72 -32.92
CA TYR A 200 -10.90 -62.60 -34.05
C TYR A 200 -10.93 -64.06 -33.61
N GLU A 201 -11.25 -64.96 -34.56
CA GLU A 201 -11.36 -66.40 -34.29
C GLU A 201 -10.00 -67.07 -34.00
N SER A 202 -8.91 -66.49 -34.49
CA SER A 202 -7.55 -66.99 -34.27
C SER A 202 -6.52 -65.87 -34.37
N MET A 203 -5.32 -66.12 -33.84
CA MET A 203 -4.18 -65.19 -33.96
C MET A 203 -3.81 -64.94 -35.43
N GLU A 204 -3.93 -65.95 -36.29
CA GLU A 204 -3.68 -65.81 -37.73
C GLU A 204 -4.73 -64.94 -38.43
N ALA A 205 -6.00 -65.06 -38.04
CA ALA A 205 -7.08 -64.20 -38.53
C ALA A 205 -6.85 -62.73 -38.11
N LEU A 206 -6.38 -62.52 -36.87
CA LEU A 206 -6.02 -61.20 -36.36
C LEU A 206 -4.86 -60.58 -37.15
N LEU A 207 -3.77 -61.32 -37.37
CA LEU A 207 -2.59 -60.79 -38.08
C LEU A 207 -2.85 -60.51 -39.57
N SER A 208 -3.76 -61.26 -40.20
CA SER A 208 -4.07 -61.09 -41.63
C SER A 208 -5.12 -60.01 -41.91
N SER A 209 -6.03 -59.78 -40.96
CA SER A 209 -7.20 -58.91 -41.17
C SER A 209 -7.13 -57.58 -40.40
N CYS A 210 -6.33 -57.50 -39.32
CA CYS A 210 -6.18 -56.28 -38.53
C CYS A 210 -5.16 -55.32 -39.20
N PRO A 211 -5.51 -54.04 -39.44
CA PRO A 211 -4.64 -53.05 -40.12
C PRO A 211 -3.27 -52.79 -39.47
N GLY A 212 -3.19 -52.88 -38.14
CA GLY A 212 -1.93 -52.73 -37.41
C GLY A 212 -2.17 -52.84 -35.90
N THR A 213 -1.26 -52.33 -35.07
CA THR A 213 -1.33 -52.42 -33.60
C THR A 213 -1.65 -51.10 -32.90
N ASN A 214 -1.47 -49.97 -33.60
CA ASN A 214 -1.70 -48.64 -33.06
C ASN A 214 -2.99 -48.03 -33.60
N GLU A 215 -3.42 -46.92 -32.99
CA GLU A 215 -4.59 -46.15 -33.44
C GLU A 215 -4.42 -45.66 -34.88
N ASP A 216 -3.22 -45.17 -35.22
CA ASP A 216 -2.91 -44.62 -36.55
C ASP A 216 -3.00 -45.64 -37.70
N ASP A 217 -3.01 -46.94 -37.38
CA ASP A 217 -3.05 -48.00 -38.38
C ASP A 217 -4.49 -48.31 -38.86
N HIS A 218 -5.53 -47.87 -38.13
CA HIS A 218 -6.94 -48.26 -38.31
C HIS A 218 -7.83 -47.11 -38.79
#